data_AF-X1HZ02-F1
#
_entry.id   AF-X1HZ02-F1
#
_cell.length_a   1.000
_cell.length_b   1.000
_cell.length_c   1.000
_cell.angle_alpha   90.00
_cell.angle_beta   90.00
_cell.angle_gamma   90.00
#
_symmetry.space_group_name_H-M   'P 1'
#
loop_
_entity.id
_entity.type
_entity.pdbx_description
1 polymer ?
#
loop_
_entity_poly.entity_id
_entity_poly.type
_entity_poly.pdbx_seq_one_letter_code
_entity_poly.pdbx_strand_id
1 'polypeptide(L)'
;SGELEQAFNAFNLEQTREDYFQRVSRKTASLFSIATESGAILSQAPQRSIEVLKGYGYNLGVAFQIVDDILDFIGTEEELGKPVGSDLAQGTLTLPAMLVLERYPEDNPVKKLFQNRDKQENIELAIELIRNSSIVQECYGIASDYCSKACHNLNLLPDKPSRQALIELADYVIRRKK
;
A
#
# COMPACT_ATOMS: atom_id res chain seq x y z
N SER A 1 8.04 -9.67 -11.18
CA SER A 1 7.33 -9.06 -12.34
C SER A 1 6.78 -7.66 -12.00
N GLY A 2 6.24 -7.40 -10.79
CA GLY A 2 5.72 -6.07 -10.41
C GLY A 2 6.71 -4.89 -10.38
N GLU A 3 8.00 -5.11 -10.04
CA GLU A 3 9.03 -4.05 -10.10
C GLU A 3 9.31 -3.58 -11.54
N LEU A 4 9.31 -4.50 -12.51
CA LEU A 4 9.48 -4.16 -13.92
C LEU A 4 8.29 -3.36 -14.42
N GLU A 5 7.07 -3.78 -14.04
CA GLU A 5 5.83 -3.07 -14.37
C GLU A 5 5.81 -1.65 -13.77
N GLN A 6 6.36 -1.45 -12.56
CA GLN A 6 6.55 -0.13 -11.99
C GLN A 6 7.49 0.74 -12.85
N ALA A 7 8.64 0.19 -13.24
CA ALA A 7 9.61 0.91 -14.05
C ALA A 7 9.09 1.27 -15.45
N PHE A 8 8.35 0.37 -16.11
CA PHE A 8 7.75 0.63 -17.43
C PHE A 8 6.64 1.68 -17.39
N ASN A 9 5.94 1.80 -16.27
CA ASN A 9 4.84 2.76 -16.10
C ASN A 9 5.27 4.06 -15.41
N ALA A 10 6.57 4.30 -15.24
CA ALA A 10 7.06 5.56 -14.68
C ALA A 10 6.56 6.75 -15.51
N PHE A 11 6.04 7.77 -14.83
CA PHE A 11 5.46 8.97 -15.42
C PHE A 11 4.22 8.76 -16.30
N ASN A 12 3.59 7.57 -16.27
CA ASN A 12 2.33 7.32 -16.98
C ASN A 12 1.12 7.78 -16.15
N LEU A 13 0.42 8.82 -16.62
CA LEU A 13 -0.79 9.37 -15.97
C LEU A 13 -2.07 8.58 -16.24
N GLU A 14 -2.07 7.65 -17.20
CA GLU A 14 -3.25 6.86 -17.56
C GLU A 14 -3.46 5.65 -16.64
N GLN A 15 -2.56 5.43 -15.67
CA GLN A 15 -2.69 4.34 -14.72
C GLN A 15 -3.94 4.48 -13.86
N THR A 16 -4.73 3.41 -13.82
CA THR A 16 -5.94 3.32 -13.02
C THR A 16 -5.63 2.81 -11.60
N ARG A 17 -6.60 2.94 -10.69
CA ARG A 17 -6.52 2.29 -9.38
C ARG A 17 -6.43 0.77 -9.49
N GLU A 18 -7.01 0.17 -10.53
CA GLU A 18 -6.88 -1.26 -10.77
C GLU A 18 -5.43 -1.64 -11.06
N ASP A 19 -4.74 -0.89 -11.92
CA ASP A 19 -3.32 -1.12 -12.22
C ASP A 19 -2.45 -1.00 -10.96
N TYR A 20 -2.75 0.00 -10.12
CA TYR A 20 -2.12 0.13 -8.80
C TYR A 20 -2.30 -1.12 -7.95
N PHE A 21 -3.54 -1.59 -7.74
CA PHE A 21 -3.79 -2.76 -6.91
C PHE A 21 -3.22 -4.05 -7.52
N GLN A 22 -3.20 -4.19 -8.85
CA GLN A 22 -2.53 -5.31 -9.51
C GLN A 22 -1.02 -5.29 -9.27
N ARG A 23 -0.38 -4.12 -9.33
CA ARG A 23 1.05 -3.96 -9.01
C ARG A 23 1.34 -4.32 -7.55
N VAL A 24 0.57 -3.77 -6.60
CA VAL A 24 0.69 -4.07 -5.16
C VAL A 24 0.50 -5.58 -4.91
N SER A 25 -0.51 -6.17 -5.55
CA SER A 25 -0.80 -7.60 -5.49
C SER A 25 0.41 -8.45 -5.89
N ARG A 26 1.03 -8.12 -7.03
CA ARG A 26 2.16 -8.88 -7.59
C ARG A 26 3.47 -8.66 -6.85
N LYS A 27 3.75 -7.43 -6.42
CA LYS A 27 5.03 -7.03 -5.81
C LYS A 27 5.12 -7.38 -4.33
N THR A 28 4.06 -7.07 -3.57
CA THR A 28 4.12 -7.08 -2.10
C THR A 28 3.18 -8.13 -1.52
N ALA A 29 1.89 -8.10 -1.89
CA ALA A 29 0.90 -8.98 -1.29
C ALA A 29 1.15 -10.48 -1.57
N SER A 30 1.70 -10.80 -2.75
CA SER A 30 2.05 -12.16 -3.14
C SER A 30 3.03 -12.82 -2.16
N LEU A 31 4.05 -12.10 -1.68
CA LEU A 31 5.03 -12.65 -0.75
C LEU A 31 4.43 -12.90 0.63
N PHE A 32 3.63 -11.97 1.14
CA PHE A 32 2.90 -12.15 2.42
C PHE A 32 1.92 -13.32 2.34
N SER A 33 1.19 -13.44 1.22
CA SER A 33 0.28 -14.56 0.95
C SER A 33 1.03 -15.89 0.93
N ILE A 34 2.15 -15.98 0.20
CA ILE A 34 2.94 -17.21 0.11
C ILE A 34 3.55 -17.58 1.47
N ALA A 35 4.03 -16.60 2.25
CA ALA A 35 4.64 -16.87 3.55
C ALA A 35 3.65 -17.52 4.53
N THR A 36 2.43 -16.98 4.59
CA THR A 36 1.35 -17.49 5.46
C THR A 36 0.77 -18.81 4.97
N GLU A 37 0.59 -18.96 3.65
CA GLU A 37 0.19 -20.20 2.99
C GLU A 37 1.21 -21.32 3.22
N SER A 38 2.50 -21.04 3.03
CA SER A 38 3.58 -22.02 3.19
C SER A 38 3.68 -22.51 4.63
N GLY A 39 3.55 -21.62 5.62
CA GLY A 39 3.50 -22.03 7.03
C GLY A 39 2.36 -22.99 7.33
N ALA A 40 1.17 -22.73 6.75
CA ALA A 40 0.01 -23.60 6.87
C ALA A 40 0.25 -24.99 6.23
N ILE A 41 0.78 -25.01 5.01
CA ILE A 41 1.09 -26.25 4.27
C ILE A 41 2.11 -27.10 5.03
N LEU A 42 3.21 -26.50 5.49
CA LEU A 42 4.27 -27.21 6.22
C LEU A 42 3.78 -27.78 7.56
N SER A 43 2.78 -27.14 8.18
CA SER A 43 2.12 -27.63 9.39
C SER A 43 1.07 -28.74 9.12
N GLN A 44 0.88 -29.13 7.86
CA GLN A 44 -0.17 -30.07 7.42
C GLN A 44 -1.58 -29.63 7.85
N ALA A 45 -1.83 -28.32 7.83
CA ALA A 45 -3.13 -27.78 8.15
C ALA A 45 -4.21 -28.22 7.13
N PRO A 46 -5.49 -28.30 7.52
CA PRO A 46 -6.57 -28.57 6.58
C PRO A 46 -6.62 -27.52 5.46
N GLN A 47 -7.04 -27.91 4.25
CA GLN A 47 -7.12 -27.00 3.09
C GLN A 47 -7.85 -25.68 3.41
N ARG A 48 -8.93 -25.75 4.18
CA ARG A 48 -9.68 -24.56 4.60
C ARG A 48 -8.82 -23.55 5.38
N SER A 49 -7.95 -24.03 6.26
CA SER A 49 -7.05 -23.17 7.04
C SER A 49 -5.94 -22.59 6.17
N ILE A 50 -5.47 -23.34 5.17
CA ILE A 50 -4.49 -22.86 4.19
C ILE A 50 -5.06 -21.67 3.41
N GLU A 51 -6.27 -21.81 2.86
CA GLU A 51 -6.93 -20.72 2.11
C GLU A 51 -7.20 -19.49 2.99
N VAL A 52 -7.59 -19.69 4.24
CA VAL A 52 -7.79 -18.58 5.21
C VAL A 52 -6.49 -17.82 5.45
N LEU A 53 -5.39 -18.53 5.67
CA LEU A 53 -4.08 -17.92 5.93
C LEU A 53 -3.53 -17.23 4.69
N LYS A 54 -3.68 -17.84 3.52
CA LYS A 54 -3.36 -17.23 2.22
C LYS A 54 -4.11 -15.90 2.02
N GLY A 55 -5.42 -15.90 2.23
CA GLY A 55 -6.25 -14.70 2.13
C GLY A 55 -5.89 -13.64 3.17
N TYR A 56 -5.55 -14.04 4.39
CA TYR A 56 -5.03 -13.15 5.42
C TYR A 56 -3.73 -12.47 4.96
N GLY A 57 -2.74 -13.25 4.51
CA GLY A 57 -1.45 -12.73 4.05
C GLY A 57 -1.60 -11.77 2.87
N TYR A 58 -2.45 -12.10 1.90
CA TYR A 58 -2.74 -11.21 0.78
C TYR A 58 -3.27 -9.86 1.24
N ASN A 59 -4.34 -9.83 2.05
CA ASN A 59 -4.95 -8.58 2.50
C ASN A 59 -3.99 -7.77 3.39
N LEU A 60 -3.23 -8.44 4.27
CA LEU A 60 -2.21 -7.80 5.09
C LEU A 60 -1.13 -7.13 4.23
N GLY A 61 -0.65 -7.81 3.18
CA GLY A 61 0.37 -7.28 2.29
C GLY A 61 -0.11 -6.10 1.44
N VAL A 62 -1.40 -6.08 1.04
CA VAL A 62 -2.00 -4.90 0.39
C VAL A 62 -2.06 -3.72 1.36
N ALA A 63 -2.56 -3.93 2.58
CA ALA A 63 -2.61 -2.89 3.61
C ALA A 63 -1.20 -2.35 3.94
N PHE A 64 -0.22 -3.25 4.03
CA PHE A 64 1.17 -2.89 4.29
C PHE A 64 1.73 -1.94 3.24
N GLN A 65 1.50 -2.22 1.95
CA GLN A 65 1.97 -1.38 0.86
C GLN A 65 1.25 -0.04 0.82
N ILE A 66 -0.06 0.01 1.07
CA ILE A 66 -0.78 1.29 1.13
C ILE A 66 -0.20 2.17 2.25
N VAL A 67 0.07 1.60 3.42
CA VAL A 67 0.71 2.35 4.52
C VAL A 67 2.12 2.79 4.14
N ASP A 68 2.87 1.96 3.42
CA ASP A 68 4.20 2.32 2.90
C ASP A 68 4.14 3.55 1.99
N ASP A 69 3.20 3.53 1.04
CA ASP A 69 2.96 4.61 0.10
C ASP A 69 2.50 5.88 0.83
N ILE A 70 1.72 5.78 1.91
CA ILE A 70 1.36 6.93 2.75
C ILE A 70 2.61 7.52 3.42
N LEU A 71 3.43 6.66 4.02
CA LEU A 71 4.63 7.05 4.74
C LEU A 71 5.63 7.77 3.83
N ASP A 72 5.71 7.42 2.53
CA ASP A 72 6.53 8.16 1.54
C ASP A 72 6.16 9.65 1.48
N PHE A 73 4.92 10.05 1.77
CA PHE A 73 4.49 11.46 1.77
C PHE A 73 4.51 12.12 3.15
N ILE A 74 4.27 11.38 4.23
CA ILE A 74 4.06 11.98 5.57
C ILE A 74 5.21 11.74 6.56
N GLY A 75 6.08 10.76 6.30
CA GLY A 75 7.21 10.46 7.16
C GLY A 75 8.29 11.55 7.13
N THR A 76 9.27 11.43 8.02
CA THR A 76 10.50 12.24 7.95
C THR A 76 11.60 11.49 7.20
N GLU A 77 12.60 12.21 6.69
CA GLU A 77 13.74 11.57 6.01
C GLU A 77 14.50 10.62 6.96
N GLU A 78 14.58 10.96 8.25
CA GLU A 78 15.21 10.11 9.27
C GLU A 78 14.43 8.81 9.51
N GLU A 79 13.10 8.85 9.45
CA GLU A 79 12.24 7.68 9.62
C GLU A 79 12.29 6.76 8.39
N LEU A 80 12.34 7.35 7.19
CA LEU A 80 12.26 6.63 5.91
C LEU A 80 13.63 6.20 5.37
N GLY A 81 14.71 6.87 5.76
CA GLY A 81 16.05 6.68 5.20
C GLY A 81 16.19 7.14 3.74
N LYS A 82 15.18 7.86 3.22
CA LYS A 82 15.11 8.42 1.86
C LYS A 82 14.34 9.76 1.89
N PRO A 83 14.52 10.64 0.89
CA PRO A 83 13.75 11.87 0.78
C PRO A 83 12.24 11.61 0.73
N VAL A 84 11.45 12.50 1.33
CA VAL A 84 9.98 12.45 1.25
C VAL A 84 9.53 12.65 -0.19
N GLY A 85 8.54 11.86 -0.63
CA GLY A 85 8.01 11.89 -1.99
C GLY A 85 8.94 11.26 -3.03
N SER A 86 9.85 10.40 -2.59
CA SER A 86 10.81 9.74 -3.49
C SER A 86 10.12 8.91 -4.58
N ASP A 87 9.01 8.26 -4.27
CA ASP A 87 8.28 7.44 -5.24
C ASP A 87 7.68 8.33 -6.33
N LEU A 88 7.10 9.47 -5.90
CA LEU A 88 6.57 10.48 -6.80
C LEU A 88 7.67 11.11 -7.67
N ALA A 89 8.84 11.41 -7.09
CA ALA A 89 9.99 11.95 -7.81
C ALA A 89 10.53 11.01 -8.90
N GLN A 90 10.42 9.69 -8.66
CA GLN A 90 10.77 8.64 -9.62
C GLN A 90 9.66 8.38 -10.66
N GLY A 91 8.53 9.10 -10.57
CA GLY A 91 7.40 8.95 -11.49
C GLY A 91 6.50 7.75 -11.16
N THR A 92 6.62 7.19 -9.96
CA THR A 92 5.71 6.14 -9.50
C THR A 92 4.40 6.77 -9.03
N LEU A 93 3.30 6.42 -9.68
CA LEU A 93 1.98 6.89 -9.29
C LEU A 93 1.38 5.94 -8.23
N THR A 94 1.49 6.33 -6.95
CA THR A 94 0.97 5.62 -5.78
C THR A 94 -0.42 6.13 -5.37
N LEU A 95 -1.09 5.43 -4.47
CA LEU A 95 -2.49 5.73 -4.09
C LEU A 95 -2.71 7.19 -3.64
N PRO A 96 -1.88 7.80 -2.76
CA PRO A 96 -2.07 9.21 -2.38
C PRO A 96 -2.03 10.16 -3.59
N ALA A 97 -1.10 9.95 -4.53
CA ALA A 97 -0.97 10.76 -5.74
C ALA A 97 -2.13 10.53 -6.73
N MET A 98 -2.66 9.30 -6.81
CA MET A 98 -3.88 9.01 -7.59
C MET A 98 -5.09 9.77 -7.04
N LEU A 99 -5.29 9.78 -5.72
CA LEU A 99 -6.39 10.53 -5.10
C LEU A 99 -6.27 12.05 -5.31
N VAL A 100 -5.03 12.58 -5.39
CA VAL A 100 -4.79 13.97 -5.79
C VAL A 100 -5.26 14.22 -7.22
N LEU A 101 -4.91 13.36 -8.18
CA LEU A 101 -5.33 13.48 -9.58
C LEU A 101 -6.86 13.45 -9.72
N GLU A 102 -7.53 12.55 -8.99
CA GLU A 102 -8.99 12.43 -8.98
C GLU A 102 -9.67 13.68 -8.40
N ARG A 103 -9.09 14.30 -7.36
CA ARG A 103 -9.71 15.42 -6.65
C ARG A 103 -9.49 16.77 -7.29
N TYR A 104 -8.33 16.99 -7.90
CA TYR A 104 -7.92 18.29 -8.42
C TYR A 104 -7.55 18.19 -9.91
N PRO A 105 -8.51 18.04 -10.85
CA PRO A 105 -8.20 17.73 -12.25
C PRO A 105 -7.55 18.88 -13.06
N GLU A 106 -7.80 20.13 -12.68
CA GLU A 106 -7.42 21.32 -13.47
C GLU A 106 -6.02 21.86 -13.13
N ASP A 107 -5.73 22.12 -11.84
CA ASP A 107 -4.45 22.68 -11.37
C ASP A 107 -3.68 21.68 -10.50
N ASN A 108 -3.24 20.59 -11.11
CA ASN A 108 -2.70 19.45 -10.38
C ASN A 108 -1.17 19.40 -10.40
N PRO A 109 -0.50 19.43 -9.23
CA PRO A 109 0.97 19.34 -9.18
C PRO A 109 1.51 17.99 -9.65
N VAL A 110 0.83 16.87 -9.37
CA VAL A 110 1.21 15.52 -9.86
C VAL A 110 1.17 15.47 -11.38
N LYS A 111 0.11 16.01 -11.99
CA LYS A 111 -0.02 16.08 -13.46
C LYS A 111 1.10 16.91 -14.09
N LYS A 112 1.40 18.09 -13.52
CA LYS A 112 2.47 18.98 -14.01
C LYS A 112 3.85 18.33 -13.91
N LEU A 113 4.13 17.65 -12.79
CA LEU A 113 5.35 16.88 -12.58
C LEU A 113 5.54 15.82 -13.67
N PHE A 114 4.49 15.05 -13.96
CA PHE A 114 4.53 13.96 -14.95
C PHE A 114 4.65 14.49 -16.39
N GLN A 115 4.28 15.75 -16.62
CA GLN A 115 4.48 16.46 -17.88
C GLN A 115 5.86 17.16 -17.98
N ASN A 116 6.80 16.82 -17.08
CA ASN A 116 8.18 17.36 -17.01
C ASN A 116 8.25 18.89 -16.81
N ARG A 117 7.30 19.49 -16.10
CA ARG A 117 7.36 20.91 -15.70
C ARG A 117 7.85 21.03 -14.26
N ASP A 118 8.76 21.97 -14.00
CA ASP A 118 9.22 22.42 -12.67
C ASP A 118 9.17 21.32 -11.60
N LYS A 119 10.00 20.28 -11.76
CA LYS A 119 9.84 19.00 -11.06
C LYS A 119 9.84 19.14 -9.54
N GLN A 120 10.81 19.87 -9.00
CA GLN A 120 10.98 19.99 -7.55
C GLN A 120 9.80 20.73 -6.89
N GLU A 121 9.41 21.87 -7.47
CA GLU A 121 8.28 22.68 -6.99
C GLU A 121 6.97 21.87 -7.00
N ASN A 122 6.71 21.13 -8.08
CA ASN A 122 5.50 20.32 -8.17
C ASN A 122 5.51 19.12 -7.20
N ILE A 123 6.67 18.56 -6.86
CA ILE A 123 6.77 17.54 -5.81
C ILE A 123 6.39 18.13 -4.45
N GLU A 124 6.95 19.29 -4.10
CA GLU A 124 6.69 19.98 -2.83
C GLU A 124 5.20 20.36 -2.70
N LEU A 125 4.61 20.92 -3.75
CA LEU A 125 3.18 21.24 -3.80
C LEU A 125 2.30 20.00 -3.67
N ALA A 126 2.66 18.88 -4.31
CA ALA A 126 1.90 17.63 -4.17
C ALA A 126 1.97 17.08 -2.75
N ILE A 127 3.15 17.09 -2.11
CA ILE A 127 3.33 16.67 -0.73
C ILE A 127 2.50 17.54 0.21
N GLU A 128 2.56 18.87 0.06
CA GLU A 128 1.80 19.82 0.87
C GLU A 128 0.30 19.58 0.74
N LEU A 129 -0.20 19.42 -0.50
CA LEU A 129 -1.60 19.16 -0.79
C LEU A 129 -2.10 17.85 -0.15
N ILE A 130 -1.29 16.78 -0.20
CA ILE A 130 -1.62 15.49 0.41
C ILE A 130 -1.68 15.64 1.94
N ARG A 131 -0.69 16.31 2.55
CA ARG A 131 -0.62 16.51 4.01
C ARG A 131 -1.76 17.38 4.56
N ASN A 132 -2.19 18.38 3.78
CA ASN A 132 -3.20 19.36 4.19
C ASN A 132 -4.63 18.99 3.79
N SER A 133 -4.86 17.80 3.22
CA SER A 133 -6.19 17.32 2.81
C SER A 133 -6.59 16.03 3.53
N SER A 134 -7.81 15.54 3.26
CA SER A 134 -8.29 14.26 3.81
C SER A 134 -7.72 13.02 3.12
N ILE A 135 -6.83 13.20 2.13
CA ILE A 135 -6.30 12.12 1.28
C ILE A 135 -5.55 11.07 2.11
N VAL A 136 -4.75 11.51 3.08
CA VAL A 136 -4.02 10.60 3.99
C VAL A 136 -5.00 9.72 4.76
N GLN A 137 -6.04 10.32 5.33
CA GLN A 137 -7.07 9.62 6.11
C GLN A 137 -7.85 8.64 5.23
N GLU A 138 -8.14 9.00 3.98
CA GLU A 138 -8.81 8.12 3.02
C GLU A 138 -7.93 6.91 2.65
N CYS A 139 -6.64 7.11 2.40
CA CYS A 139 -5.71 6.01 2.18
C CYS A 139 -5.63 5.07 3.40
N TYR A 140 -5.58 5.62 4.61
CA TYR A 140 -5.65 4.82 5.85
C TYR A 140 -6.98 4.07 5.99
N GLY A 141 -8.10 4.66 5.58
CA GLY A 141 -9.40 3.99 5.52
C GLY A 141 -9.36 2.77 4.61
N ILE A 142 -8.82 2.92 3.40
CA ILE A 142 -8.67 1.82 2.45
C ILE A 142 -7.75 0.73 3.02
N ALA A 143 -6.60 1.09 3.61
CA ALA A 143 -5.71 0.12 4.26
C ALA A 143 -6.41 -0.63 5.41
N SER A 144 -7.18 0.09 6.21
CA SER A 144 -7.94 -0.47 7.35
C SER A 144 -9.02 -1.44 6.89
N ASP A 145 -9.66 -1.21 5.74
CA ASP A 145 -10.61 -2.15 5.14
C ASP A 145 -9.94 -3.48 4.76
N TYR A 146 -8.72 -3.43 4.23
CA TYR A 146 -7.93 -4.63 3.93
C TYR A 146 -7.54 -5.38 5.21
N CYS A 147 -7.06 -4.69 6.25
CA CYS A 147 -6.79 -5.32 7.55
C CYS A 147 -8.06 -5.94 8.16
N SER A 148 -9.21 -5.26 8.04
CA SER A 148 -10.50 -5.77 8.52
C SER A 148 -10.90 -7.06 7.80
N LYS A 149 -10.73 -7.13 6.47
CA LYS A 149 -10.93 -8.36 5.69
C LYS A 149 -9.98 -9.47 6.13
N ALA A 150 -8.70 -9.14 6.38
CA ALA A 150 -7.71 -10.09 6.87
C ALA A 150 -8.14 -10.70 8.21
N CYS A 151 -8.46 -9.86 9.20
CA CYS A 151 -8.88 -10.28 10.54
C CYS A 151 -10.21 -11.04 10.53
N HIS A 152 -11.16 -10.63 9.70
CA HIS A 152 -12.45 -11.32 9.58
C HIS A 152 -12.26 -12.80 9.19
N ASN A 153 -11.38 -13.09 8.23
CA ASN A 153 -11.12 -14.45 7.77
C ASN A 153 -10.47 -15.31 8.87
N LEU A 154 -9.67 -14.72 9.76
CA LEU A 154 -9.03 -15.45 10.86
C LEU A 154 -10.04 -16.04 11.85
N ASN A 155 -11.26 -15.52 11.93
CA ASN A 155 -12.31 -16.08 12.79
C ASN A 155 -12.71 -17.51 12.40
N LEU A 156 -12.36 -17.95 11.19
CA LEU A 156 -12.54 -19.33 10.73
C LEU A 156 -11.48 -20.30 11.26
N LEU A 157 -10.43 -19.81 11.92
CA LEU A 157 -9.40 -20.60 12.57
C LEU A 157 -9.72 -20.82 14.06
N PRO A 158 -9.20 -21.91 14.66
CA PRO A 158 -9.35 -22.15 16.09
C PRO A 158 -8.88 -20.96 16.94
N ASP A 159 -9.57 -20.70 18.03
CA ASP A 159 -9.19 -19.67 18.99
C ASP A 159 -7.94 -20.08 19.76
N LYS A 160 -6.79 -19.60 19.28
CA LYS A 160 -5.45 -19.89 19.82
C LYS A 160 -4.63 -18.60 19.88
N PRO A 161 -3.60 -18.54 20.74
CA PRO A 161 -2.72 -17.38 20.82
C PRO A 161 -2.11 -16.94 19.47
N SER A 162 -1.85 -17.89 18.57
CA SER A 162 -1.35 -17.58 17.22
C SER A 162 -2.35 -16.76 16.38
N ARG A 163 -3.65 -17.00 16.53
CA ARG A 163 -4.69 -16.20 15.86
C ARG A 163 -4.67 -14.76 16.35
N GLN A 164 -4.55 -14.58 17.67
CA GLN A 164 -4.49 -13.26 18.28
C GLN A 164 -3.24 -12.48 17.83
N ALA A 165 -2.08 -13.15 17.76
CA ALA A 165 -0.85 -12.53 17.25
C ALA A 165 -0.98 -12.04 15.79
N LEU A 166 -1.72 -12.75 14.94
CA LEU A 166 -2.00 -12.30 13.57
C LEU A 166 -2.92 -11.07 13.55
N ILE A 167 -3.93 -11.02 14.43
CA ILE A 167 -4.80 -9.83 14.56
C ILE A 167 -3.97 -8.61 15.01
N GLU A 168 -3.11 -8.79 16.01
CA GLU A 168 -2.22 -7.73 16.50
C GLU A 168 -1.24 -7.26 15.42
N LEU A 169 -0.76 -8.17 14.56
CA LEU A 169 0.08 -7.82 13.42
C LEU A 169 -0.67 -6.95 12.41
N ALA A 170 -1.94 -7.25 12.12
CA ALA A 170 -2.76 -6.41 11.24
C ALA A 170 -2.98 -5.00 11.80
N ASP A 171 -3.21 -4.89 13.12
CA ASP A 171 -3.30 -3.61 13.82
C ASP A 171 -1.97 -2.84 13.78
N TYR A 172 -0.86 -3.54 13.97
CA TYR A 172 0.49 -2.95 13.90
C TYR A 172 0.75 -2.33 12.52
N VAL A 173 0.37 -3.01 11.44
CA VAL A 173 0.57 -2.52 10.07
C VAL A 173 -0.05 -1.14 9.86
N ILE A 174 -1.22 -0.88 10.43
CA ILE A 174 -1.89 0.43 10.31
C ILE A 174 -1.21 1.51 11.16
N ARG A 175 -0.67 1.15 12.32
CA ARG A 175 -0.11 2.11 13.29
C ARG A 175 1.38 2.39 13.09
N ARG A 176 2.06 1.64 12.23
CA ARG A 176 3.50 1.77 12.02
C ARG A 176 3.84 3.16 11.47
N LYS A 177 5.01 3.65 11.86
CA LYS A 177 5.61 4.91 11.37
C LYS A 177 6.85 4.68 10.49
N LYS A 178 7.22 3.41 10.29
CA LYS A 178 8.33 2.93 9.48
C LYS A 178 8.06 1.51 9.00
#